data_AF-A0A7C9D2J7-F1
#
_entry.id   AF-A0A7C9D2J7-F1
#
_cell.length_a   1.000
_cell.length_b   1.000
_cell.length_c   1.000
_cell.angle_alpha   90.00
_cell.angle_beta   90.00
_cell.angle_gamma   90.00
#
_symmetry.space_group_name_H-M   'P 1'
#
loop_
_entity.id
_entity.type
_entity.pdbx_description
1 polymer ?
#
loop_
_entity_poly.entity_id
_entity_poly.type
_entity_poly.pdbx_seq_one_letter_code
_entity_poly.pdbx_strand_id
1 'polypeptide(L)'
;RGRRVKILWFFRPIDIRSFLRDYEPSWNELFLASGEGKGLCSIVPLDCRNTLPSKSDLGKAEYFFSHTFDVGNLRISEEFPDKIGMVRVELLFNQEKDKLKAKAECLTGLAGGARERGKSMPSVEKDGQV
;
A
#
# COMPACT_ATOMS: atom_id res chain seq x y z
N ARG A 1 14.06 2.81 22.78
CA ARG A 1 13.22 3.62 21.85
C ARG A 1 12.16 2.68 21.26
N GLY A 2 10.87 2.89 21.53
CA GLY A 2 9.80 2.03 20.99
C GLY A 2 9.58 2.26 19.49
N ARG A 3 9.26 1.20 18.74
CA ARG A 3 8.83 1.32 17.34
C ARG A 3 7.42 1.91 17.32
N ARG A 4 7.13 2.79 16.36
CA ARG A 4 5.79 3.35 16.14
C ARG A 4 5.34 2.94 14.75
N VAL A 5 4.06 2.62 14.61
CA VAL A 5 3.45 2.27 13.32
C VAL A 5 2.30 3.21 13.03
N LYS A 6 2.14 3.53 11.75
CA LYS A 6 0.98 4.30 11.27
C LYS A 6 -0.06 3.30 10.79
N ILE A 7 -1.23 3.35 11.39
CA ILE A 7 -2.38 2.52 11.03
C ILE A 7 -3.32 3.37 10.17
N LEU A 8 -3.69 2.82 9.01
CA LEU A 8 -4.79 3.31 8.21
C LEU A 8 -6.08 2.67 8.71
N TRP A 9 -7.10 3.48 8.96
CA TRP A 9 -8.40 2.98 9.43
C TRP A 9 -9.30 2.58 8.28
N PHE A 10 -10.25 1.71 8.59
CA PHE A 10 -11.34 1.30 7.72
C PHE A 10 -12.63 1.26 8.53
N PHE A 11 -13.75 1.22 7.82
CA PHE A 11 -15.09 1.08 8.39
C PHE A 11 -15.77 -0.14 7.80
N ARG A 12 -16.51 -0.88 8.63
CA ARG A 12 -17.49 -1.86 8.17
C ARG A 12 -18.80 -1.15 7.88
N PRO A 13 -19.70 -1.77 7.11
CA PRO A 13 -21.04 -1.23 6.84
C PRO A 13 -21.80 -0.77 8.10
N ILE A 14 -21.69 -1.55 9.19
CA ILE A 14 -22.35 -1.23 10.45
C ILE A 14 -21.79 0.03 11.12
N ASP A 15 -20.52 0.35 10.90
CA ASP A 15 -19.84 1.49 11.53
C ASP A 15 -20.26 2.82 10.86
N ILE A 16 -20.74 2.79 9.60
CA ILE A 16 -21.19 3.95 8.83
C ILE A 16 -22.66 3.88 8.40
N ARG A 17 -23.48 3.06 9.09
CA ARG A 17 -24.86 2.76 8.70
C ARG A 17 -25.71 4.00 8.38
N SER A 18 -25.55 5.08 9.16
CA SER A 18 -26.28 6.35 8.98
C SER A 18 -25.89 7.12 7.71
N PHE A 19 -24.79 6.74 7.06
CA PHE A 19 -24.21 7.41 5.91
C PHE A 19 -24.25 6.58 4.62
N LEU A 20 -24.78 5.34 4.69
CA LEU A 20 -24.92 4.45 3.52
C LEU A 20 -25.89 5.02 2.47
N ARG A 21 -26.94 5.74 2.90
CA ARG A 21 -27.98 6.28 2.02
C ARG A 21 -28.62 5.16 1.18
N ASP A 22 -28.42 5.21 -0.14
CA ASP A 22 -28.86 4.28 -1.17
C ASP A 22 -27.82 3.20 -1.50
N TYR A 23 -26.63 3.27 -0.90
CA TYR A 23 -25.58 2.28 -1.07
C TYR A 23 -25.91 0.98 -0.33
N GLU A 24 -25.86 -0.15 -1.04
CA GLU A 24 -26.05 -1.50 -0.49
C GLU A 24 -24.71 -2.25 -0.38
N PRO A 25 -24.08 -2.27 0.81
CA PRO A 25 -22.78 -2.89 0.99
C PRO A 25 -22.84 -4.41 1.13
N SER A 26 -21.76 -5.07 0.73
CA SER A 26 -21.58 -6.51 1.02
C SER A 26 -21.20 -6.75 2.48
N TRP A 27 -21.54 -7.92 3.03
CA TRP A 27 -21.28 -8.28 4.43
C TRP A 27 -19.77 -8.30 4.77
N ASN A 28 -18.93 -8.56 3.78
CA ASN A 28 -17.47 -8.62 3.86
C ASN A 28 -16.78 -7.43 3.17
N GLU A 29 -17.52 -6.36 2.90
CA GLU A 29 -16.95 -5.13 2.36
C GLU A 29 -16.38 -4.25 3.48
N LEU A 30 -15.25 -3.61 3.19
CA LEU A 30 -14.63 -2.60 4.03
C LEU A 30 -14.50 -1.30 3.24
N PHE A 31 -14.69 -0.18 3.93
CA PHE A 31 -14.49 1.17 3.40
C PHE A 31 -13.19 1.74 3.96
N LEU A 32 -12.22 2.03 3.09
CA LEU A 32 -11.00 2.70 3.54
C LEU A 32 -11.31 4.13 3.98
N ALA A 33 -10.82 4.56 5.15
CA ALA A 33 -10.97 5.94 5.58
C ALA A 33 -10.22 6.87 4.60
N SER A 34 -10.87 7.91 4.09
CA SER A 34 -10.27 8.93 3.22
C SER A 34 -10.64 10.35 3.67
N GLY A 35 -10.17 11.36 2.94
CA GLY A 35 -10.39 12.77 3.28
C GLY A 35 -9.51 13.27 4.44
N GLU A 36 -10.01 14.25 5.18
CA GLU A 36 -9.32 14.86 6.31
C GLU A 36 -10.20 14.80 7.57
N GLY A 37 -9.62 14.42 8.71
CA GLY A 37 -10.34 14.40 9.97
C GLY A 37 -9.88 13.34 10.96
N LYS A 38 -10.53 13.31 12.12
CA LYS A 38 -10.35 12.24 13.10
C LYS A 38 -10.88 10.94 12.50
N GLY A 39 -10.13 9.85 12.66
CA GLY A 39 -10.48 8.54 12.11
C GLY A 39 -9.83 8.20 10.77
N LEU A 40 -8.97 9.08 10.21
CA LEU A 40 -8.22 8.78 8.99
C LEU A 40 -7.02 7.85 9.23
N CYS A 41 -6.15 8.22 10.17
CA CYS A 41 -4.98 7.42 10.54
C CYS A 41 -4.60 7.64 12.00
N SER A 42 -3.89 6.68 12.58
CA SER A 42 -3.35 6.83 13.95
C SER A 42 -1.93 6.28 14.03
N ILE A 43 -1.10 6.96 14.82
CA ILE A 43 0.25 6.49 15.13
C ILE A 43 0.18 5.81 16.49
N VAL A 44 0.32 4.49 16.50
CA VAL A 44 0.33 3.72 17.74
C VAL A 44 1.75 3.20 18.02
N PRO A 45 2.16 3.12 19.29
CA PRO A 45 3.36 2.37 19.63
C PRO A 45 3.15 0.90 19.26
N LEU A 46 4.18 0.29 18.68
CA LEU A 46 4.16 -1.12 18.31
C LEU A 46 4.37 -1.95 19.58
N ASP A 47 3.33 -2.01 20.38
CA ASP A 47 3.27 -2.82 21.60
C ASP A 47 2.74 -4.22 21.24
N CYS A 48 3.01 -5.20 22.09
CA CYS A 48 2.56 -6.60 21.98
C CYS A 48 1.04 -6.82 21.89
N ARG A 49 0.23 -5.75 21.90
CA ARG A 49 -1.24 -5.78 21.80
C ARG A 49 -1.75 -5.98 20.38
N ASN A 50 -0.91 -5.83 19.36
CA ASN A 50 -1.20 -6.26 17.99
C ASN A 50 -0.69 -7.69 17.79
N THR A 51 -1.32 -8.65 18.48
CA THR A 51 -1.00 -10.07 18.35
C THR A 51 -1.31 -10.54 16.94
N LEU A 52 -0.45 -11.40 16.38
CA LEU A 52 -0.73 -12.03 15.10
C LEU A 52 -2.06 -12.79 15.19
N PRO A 53 -2.97 -12.61 14.21
CA PRO A 53 -4.21 -13.39 14.17
C PRO A 53 -3.90 -14.88 14.05
N SER A 54 -4.79 -15.73 14.58
CA SER A 54 -4.63 -17.18 14.45
C SER A 54 -4.81 -17.63 12.99
N LYS A 55 -4.34 -18.83 12.64
CA LYS A 55 -4.56 -19.42 11.31
C LYS A 55 -6.06 -19.51 10.97
N SER A 56 -6.88 -19.82 11.98
CA SER A 56 -8.33 -19.92 11.88
C SER A 56 -8.96 -18.57 11.57
N ASP A 57 -8.48 -17.49 12.21
CA ASP A 57 -8.97 -16.12 11.97
C ASP A 57 -8.56 -15.63 10.59
N LEU A 58 -7.32 -15.91 10.18
CA LEU A 58 -6.83 -15.62 8.83
C LEU A 58 -7.65 -16.34 7.76
N GLY A 59 -8.03 -17.59 7.99
CA GLY A 59 -8.87 -18.37 7.06
C GLY A 59 -10.31 -17.85 6.93
N LYS A 60 -10.79 -17.06 7.90
CA LYS A 60 -12.13 -16.43 7.87
C LYS A 60 -12.08 -14.97 7.43
N ALA A 61 -10.89 -14.39 7.33
CA ALA A 61 -10.69 -12.99 6.98
C ALA A 61 -10.78 -12.77 5.47
N GLU A 62 -11.92 -13.12 4.88
CA GLU A 62 -12.24 -12.81 3.50
C GLU A 62 -12.92 -11.45 3.45
N TYR A 63 -12.13 -10.39 3.28
CA TYR A 63 -12.63 -9.02 3.15
C TYR A 63 -12.10 -8.38 1.87
N PHE A 64 -12.89 -7.48 1.29
CA PHE A 64 -12.46 -6.66 0.16
C PHE A 64 -12.82 -5.19 0.40
N PHE A 65 -12.16 -4.31 -0.34
CA PHE A 65 -12.53 -2.90 -0.41
C PHE A 65 -12.55 -2.47 -1.88
N SER A 66 -13.60 -1.76 -2.25
CA SER A 66 -13.78 -1.12 -3.58
C SER A 66 -14.16 0.35 -3.45
N HIS A 67 -14.39 0.83 -2.22
CA HIS A 67 -14.82 2.20 -1.94
C HIS A 67 -14.02 2.78 -0.78
N THR A 68 -14.02 4.11 -0.69
CA THR A 68 -13.55 4.85 0.47
C THR A 68 -14.71 5.52 1.19
N PHE A 69 -14.53 5.80 2.48
CA PHE A 69 -15.41 6.64 3.26
C PHE A 69 -14.67 7.90 3.69
N ASP A 70 -15.07 9.04 3.12
CA ASP A 70 -14.51 10.34 3.45
C ASP A 70 -14.99 10.76 4.85
N VAL A 71 -14.06 10.80 5.81
CA VAL A 71 -14.38 11.10 7.21
C VAL A 71 -14.70 12.59 7.45
N GLY A 72 -14.27 13.48 6.55
CA GLY A 72 -14.55 14.91 6.63
C GLY A 72 -15.92 15.25 6.06
N ASN A 73 -16.27 14.65 4.92
CA ASN A 73 -17.52 14.90 4.22
C ASN A 73 -18.64 13.90 4.58
N LEU A 74 -18.33 12.82 5.29
CA LEU A 74 -19.25 11.74 5.67
C LEU A 74 -19.94 11.12 4.46
N ARG A 75 -19.15 10.77 3.44
CA ARG A 75 -19.63 10.24 2.15
C ARG A 75 -18.80 9.05 1.68
N ILE A 76 -19.47 8.13 1.01
CA ILE A 76 -18.84 7.02 0.29
C ILE A 76 -18.39 7.53 -1.08
N SER A 77 -17.22 7.08 -1.53
CA SER A 77 -16.65 7.42 -2.83
C SER A 77 -16.06 6.18 -3.49
N GLU A 78 -16.39 5.99 -4.77
CA GLU A 78 -15.74 5.02 -5.67
C GLU A 78 -14.33 5.47 -6.08
N GLU A 79 -14.09 6.78 -6.07
CA GLU A 79 -12.80 7.34 -6.43
C GLU A 79 -11.82 7.22 -5.25
N PHE A 80 -10.67 6.60 -5.52
CA PHE A 80 -9.57 6.50 -4.57
C PHE A 80 -8.59 7.66 -4.79
N PRO A 81 -8.22 8.41 -3.73
CA PRO A 81 -7.17 9.41 -3.86
C PRO A 81 -5.81 8.72 -4.08
N ASP A 82 -4.85 9.42 -4.70
CA ASP A 82 -3.48 8.89 -4.88
C ASP A 82 -2.82 8.45 -3.56
N LYS A 83 -3.22 9.12 -2.48
CA LYS A 83 -2.65 8.97 -1.15
C LYS A 83 -3.70 9.16 -0.07
N ILE A 84 -3.70 8.27 0.90
CA ILE A 84 -4.51 8.38 2.12
C ILE A 84 -3.58 8.59 3.30
N GLY A 85 -3.64 9.79 3.90
CA GLY A 85 -2.72 10.22 4.94
C GLY A 85 -1.27 10.24 4.45
N MET A 86 -0.50 9.17 4.72
CA MET A 86 0.88 9.02 4.21
C MET A 86 1.08 7.82 3.29
N VAL A 87 0.06 6.99 3.10
CA VAL A 87 0.15 5.73 2.35
C VAL A 87 -0.33 5.97 0.93
N ARG A 88 0.48 5.56 -0.07
CA ARG A 88 0.05 5.57 -1.48
C ARG A 88 -0.98 4.46 -1.67
N VAL A 89 -2.14 4.78 -2.25
CA VAL A 89 -3.25 3.82 -2.35
C VAL A 89 -2.91 2.64 -3.26
N GLU A 90 -2.08 2.86 -4.27
CA GLU A 90 -1.51 1.79 -5.11
C GLU A 90 -0.73 0.69 -4.35
N LEU A 91 -0.33 0.94 -3.10
CA LEU A 91 0.34 -0.06 -2.26
C LEU A 91 -0.65 -0.90 -1.44
N LEU A 92 -1.92 -0.48 -1.38
CA LEU A 92 -2.99 -1.16 -0.64
C LEU A 92 -3.69 -2.21 -1.50
N PHE A 93 -3.81 -1.97 -2.81
CA PHE A 93 -4.43 -2.92 -3.72
C PHE A 93 -3.65 -4.22 -3.81
N ASN A 94 -4.38 -5.30 -4.08
CA ASN A 94 -3.80 -6.61 -4.38
C ASN A 94 -2.77 -6.45 -5.50
N GLN A 95 -1.51 -6.76 -5.18
CA GLN A 95 -0.43 -6.67 -6.15
C GLN A 95 -0.34 -7.97 -6.94
N GLU A 96 -0.16 -7.86 -8.25
CA GLU A 96 0.28 -9.00 -9.06
C GLU A 96 1.62 -9.50 -8.50
N LYS A 97 1.73 -10.82 -8.34
CA LYS A 97 2.86 -11.48 -7.66
C LYS A 97 4.23 -11.08 -8.24
N ASP A 98 4.29 -10.68 -9.50
CA ASP A 98 5.51 -10.27 -10.20
C ASP A 98 5.94 -8.82 -9.90
N LYS A 99 5.00 -7.93 -9.54
CA LYS A 99 5.27 -6.52 -9.20
C LYS A 99 5.81 -6.33 -7.77
N LEU A 100 5.55 -7.28 -6.88
CA LEU A 100 6.00 -7.28 -5.47
C LEU A 100 7.54 -7.39 -5.34
N LYS A 101 8.18 -8.23 -6.18
CA LYS A 101 9.65 -8.37 -6.19
C LYS A 101 10.34 -7.05 -6.57
N ALA A 102 9.84 -6.36 -7.59
CA ALA A 102 10.42 -5.11 -8.07
C ALA A 102 10.25 -3.94 -7.09
N LYS A 103 9.12 -3.86 -6.36
CA LYS A 103 8.86 -2.77 -5.40
C LYS A 103 9.60 -2.94 -4.07
N ALA A 104 9.81 -4.18 -3.60
CA ALA A 104 10.59 -4.45 -2.39
C ALA A 104 12.06 -4.05 -2.56
N GLU A 105 12.64 -4.24 -3.74
CA GLU A 105 14.02 -3.84 -4.08
C GLU A 105 14.22 -2.31 -4.12
N CYS A 106 13.17 -1.54 -4.40
CA CYS A 106 13.24 -0.08 -4.36
C CYS A 106 13.24 0.49 -2.92
N LEU A 107 12.59 -0.20 -1.98
CA LEU A 107 12.47 0.25 -0.59
C LEU A 107 13.69 -0.13 0.28
N THR A 108 14.51 -1.10 -0.14
CA THR A 108 15.70 -1.56 0.59
C THR A 108 16.99 -0.89 0.14
N GLY A 109 16.93 0.20 -0.65
CA GLY A 109 18.06 0.90 -1.25
C GLY A 109 19.24 1.17 -0.31
N LEU A 110 20.09 0.16 -0.12
CA LEU A 110 21.50 0.32 0.15
C LEU A 110 22.13 0.69 -1.19
N ALA A 111 22.68 1.90 -1.19
CA ALA A 111 23.43 2.47 -2.29
C ALA A 111 24.44 1.45 -2.87
N GLY A 112 24.23 1.08 -4.13
CA GLY A 112 25.20 0.37 -4.94
C GLY A 112 25.32 1.10 -6.27
N GLY A 113 26.22 2.08 -6.33
CA GLY A 113 26.46 2.86 -7.54
C GLY A 113 26.75 1.96 -8.75
N ALA A 114 26.03 2.22 -9.85
CA ALA A 114 26.38 1.66 -11.14
C ALA A 114 27.73 2.26 -11.59
N ARG A 115 28.80 1.48 -11.43
CA ARG A 115 30.10 1.76 -12.07
C ARG A 115 29.94 1.47 -13.57
N GLU A 116 29.93 2.53 -14.37
CA GLU A 116 30.04 2.40 -15.82
C GLU A 116 31.31 1.63 -16.16
N ARG A 117 31.17 0.47 -16.80
CA ARG A 117 32.27 -0.23 -17.44
C ARG A 117 32.49 0.41 -18.80
N GLY A 118 33.59 1.16 -18.92
CA GLY A 118 34.06 1.72 -20.17
C GLY A 118 34.13 0.65 -21.26
N LYS A 119 33.59 0.97 -22.43
CA LYS A 119 33.86 0.23 -23.66
C LYS A 119 35.25 0.66 -24.15
N SER A 120 36.24 -0.21 -23.96
CA SER A 120 37.51 -0.14 -24.68
C SER A 120 37.25 -0.46 -26.15
N MET A 121 37.67 0.45 -27.05
CA MET A 121 37.71 0.21 -28.49
C MET A 121 38.76 -0.86 -28.82
N PRO A 122 38.49 -1.81 -29.73
CA PRO A 122 39.55 -2.58 -30.36
C PRO A 122 40.15 -1.81 -31.54
N SER A 123 41.47 -1.75 -31.50
CA SER A 123 42.42 -1.13 -32.40
C SER A 123 42.38 -1.70 -33.82
N VAL A 124 42.69 -0.82 -34.78
CA VAL A 124 42.95 -1.12 -36.20
C VAL A 124 44.40 -1.62 -36.34
N GLU A 125 44.60 -2.82 -36.89
CA GLU A 125 45.88 -3.29 -37.45
C GLU A 125 45.57 -3.68 -38.92
N LYS A 126 45.88 -2.83 -39.91
CA LYS A 126 47.13 -2.77 -40.70
C LYS A 126 47.50 -4.08 -41.40
N ASP A 127 46.84 -4.34 -42.52
CA ASP A 127 47.39 -5.20 -43.58
C ASP A 127 48.44 -4.41 -44.38
N GLY A 128 49.64 -4.99 -44.43
CA GLY A 128 50.78 -4.46 -45.16
C GLY A 128 51.88 -5.51 -45.34
N GLN A 129 51.72 -6.28 -46.41
CA GLN A 129 52.79 -6.64 -47.37
C GLN A 129 53.81 -7.74 -47.00
N VAL A 130 53.74 -8.85 -47.75
CA VAL A 130 54.88 -9.46 -48.47
C VAL A 130 54.38 -9.88 -49.85
#